data_AF-A0ABD0RTJ7-F1
#
_entry.id   AF-A0ABD0RTJ7-F1
#
_cell.length_a   1.000
_cell.length_b   1.000
_cell.length_c   1.000
_cell.angle_alpha   90.00
_cell.angle_beta   90.00
_cell.angle_gamma   90.00
#
_symmetry.space_group_name_H-M   'P 1'
#
loop_
_entity.id
_entity.type
_entity.pdbx_description
1 polymer ?
#
loop_
_entity_poly.entity_id
_entity_poly.type
_entity_poly.pdbx_seq_one_letter_code
_entity_poly.pdbx_strand_id
1 'polypeptide(L)' 'FNNDDFICKSDLEKTLNKLTRNELTEDEVIDEADLDNDGRLSLEDFQHMIVRAPDFL' A
#
# COMPACT_ATOMS: atom_id res chain seq x y z
N PHE A 1 8.79 5.20 -6.24
CA PHE A 1 7.61 5.36 -7.09
C PHE A 1 8.10 5.47 -8.51
N ASN A 2 7.94 4.39 -9.27
CA ASN A 2 8.42 4.18 -10.64
C ASN A 2 7.65 4.91 -11.76
N ASN A 3 6.82 5.93 -11.44
CA ASN A 3 6.02 6.70 -12.41
C ASN A 3 5.09 5.84 -13.28
N ASP A 4 4.68 4.67 -12.77
CA ASP A 4 3.79 3.76 -13.47
C ASP A 4 2.31 3.96 -13.08
N ASP A 5 1.95 5.02 -12.34
CA ASP A 5 0.62 5.22 -11.69
C ASP A 5 0.19 4.11 -10.71
N PHE A 6 0.96 3.02 -10.59
CA PHE A 6 0.75 1.92 -9.66
C PHE A 6 1.83 1.88 -8.58
N ILE A 7 1.47 1.39 -7.39
CA ILE A 7 2.40 1.01 -6.34
C ILE A 7 2.71 -0.48 -6.52
N CYS A 8 3.86 -0.77 -7.12
CA CYS A 8 4.37 -2.14 -7.25
C CYS A 8 4.98 -2.63 -5.92
N LYS A 9 5.15 -3.95 -5.74
CA LYS A 9 5.76 -4.57 -4.54
C LYS A 9 6.97 -3.79 -3.97
N SER A 10 7.94 -3.41 -4.82
CA SER A 10 9.13 -2.65 -4.37
C SER A 10 8.84 -1.22 -3.90
N ASP A 11 7.81 -0.56 -4.44
CA ASP A 11 7.38 0.76 -3.98
C ASP A 11 6.53 0.66 -2.73
N LEU A 12 5.73 -0.41 -2.61
CA LEU A 12 5.00 -0.72 -1.39
C LEU A 12 5.97 -0.99 -0.25
N GLU A 13 7.00 -1.82 -0.46
CA GLU A 13 8.02 -2.14 0.55
C GLU A 13 8.69 -0.87 1.10
N LYS A 14 9.07 0.07 0.22
CA LYS A 14 9.63 1.38 0.63
C LYS A 14 8.64 2.25 1.39
N THR A 15 7.36 2.16 1.03
CA THR A 15 6.27 2.95 1.61
C THR A 15 5.89 2.41 2.98
N LEU A 16 5.78 1.09 3.11
CA LEU A 16 5.64 0.32 4.34
C LEU A 16 6.77 0.59 5.32
N ASN A 17 8.02 0.52 4.87
CA ASN A 17 9.19 0.77 5.72
C ASN A 17 9.16 2.21 6.28
N LYS A 18 8.66 3.17 5.49
CA LYS A 18 8.50 4.58 5.91
C LYS A 18 7.29 4.84 6.82
N LEU A 19 6.16 4.18 6.57
CA LEU A 19 4.89 4.43 7.27
C LEU A 19 4.79 3.61 8.56
N THR A 20 5.17 2.33 8.50
CA THR A 20 4.95 1.36 9.58
C THR A 20 6.22 1.05 10.37
N ARG A 21 7.34 1.72 10.07
CA ARG A 21 8.66 1.41 10.66
C ARG A 21 9.02 -0.08 10.56
N ASN A 22 8.62 -0.73 9.48
CA ASN A 22 8.87 -2.15 9.22
C ASN A 22 8.05 -3.13 10.09
N GLU A 23 6.95 -2.68 10.69
CA GLU A 23 6.10 -3.53 11.52
C GLU A 23 5.10 -4.36 10.70
N LEU A 24 4.80 -3.95 9.47
CA LEU A 24 3.92 -4.67 8.54
C LEU A 24 4.66 -5.16 7.29
N THR A 25 4.27 -6.33 6.80
CA THR A 25 4.79 -6.96 5.58
C THR A 25 3.96 -6.57 4.35
N GLU A 26 4.59 -6.62 3.18
CA GLU A 26 3.94 -6.29 1.90
C GLU A 26 2.65 -7.08 1.65
N ASP A 27 2.63 -8.38 1.93
CA ASP A 27 1.46 -9.23 1.69
C ASP A 27 0.24 -8.80 2.50
N GLU A 28 0.42 -8.48 3.79
CA GLU A 28 -0.69 -8.05 4.67
C GLU A 28 -1.28 -6.70 4.21
N VAL A 29 -0.43 -5.80 3.74
CA VAL A 29 -0.90 -4.50 3.24
C VAL A 29 -1.55 -4.62 1.88
N ILE A 30 -1.05 -5.47 0.99
CA ILE A 30 -1.74 -5.75 -0.27
C ILE A 30 -3.09 -6.38 0.02
N ASP A 31 -3.17 -7.44 0.82
CA ASP A 31 -4.45 -8.12 1.09
C ASP A 31 -5.52 -7.18 1.67
N GLU A 32 -5.10 -6.20 2.47
CA GLU A 32 -6.01 -5.28 3.14
C GLU A 32 -6.33 -4.00 2.33
N ALA A 33 -5.43 -3.59 1.44
CA ALA A 33 -5.60 -2.38 0.63
C ALA A 33 -6.04 -2.66 -0.82
N ASP A 34 -5.72 -3.83 -1.38
CA ASP A 34 -6.11 -4.28 -2.72
C ASP A 34 -7.61 -4.65 -2.75
N LEU A 35 -8.45 -3.65 -3.01
CA LEU A 35 -9.91 -3.82 -2.97
C LEU A 35 -10.41 -4.60 -4.19
N ASP A 36 -9.71 -4.52 -5.32
CA ASP A 36 -10.06 -5.19 -6.57
C ASP A 36 -9.33 -6.52 -6.81
N ASN A 37 -8.42 -6.89 -5.90
CA ASN A 37 -7.66 -8.14 -5.90
C ASN A 37 -6.85 -8.34 -7.20
N ASP A 38 -6.30 -7.25 -7.75
CA ASP A 38 -5.47 -7.28 -8.97
C ASP A 38 -3.98 -7.57 -8.67
N GLY A 39 -3.64 -7.66 -7.38
CA GLY A 39 -2.29 -7.91 -6.86
C GLY A 39 -1.39 -6.67 -6.89
N ARG A 40 -1.96 -5.48 -7.06
CA ARG A 40 -1.27 -4.19 -7.14
C ARG A 40 -2.03 -3.19 -6.28
N LEU A 41 -1.33 -2.15 -5.80
CA LEU A 41 -2.02 -1.01 -5.22
C LEU A 41 -2.14 0.07 -6.28
N SER A 42 -3.36 0.34 -6.72
CA SER A 42 -3.64 1.53 -7.50
C SER A 42 -3.66 2.76 -6.60
N LEU A 43 -3.59 3.94 -7.20
CA LEU A 43 -3.70 5.20 -6.46
C LEU A 43 -5.05 5.30 -5.74
N GLU A 44 -6.11 4.71 -6.31
CA GLU A 44 -7.45 4.59 -5.70
C GLU A 44 -7.44 3.69 -4.46
N ASP A 45 -6.84 2.50 -4.53
CA ASP A 45 -6.65 1.60 -3.39
C ASP A 45 -5.89 2.27 -2.25
N PHE A 46 -4.80 2.98 -2.60
CA PHE A 46 -4.00 3.70 -1.63
C PHE A 46 -4.76 4.85 -0.96
N GLN A 47 -5.57 5.60 -1.71
CA GLN A 47 -6.45 6.62 -1.14
C GLN A 47 -7.50 5.98 -0.21
N HIS A 48 -8.10 4.88 -0.63
CA HIS A 48 -9.08 4.16 0.18
C HIS A 48 -8.45 3.64 1.47
N MET A 49 -7.24 3.11 1.39
CA MET A 49 -6.45 2.62 2.51
C MET A 49 -6.16 3.73 3.53
N ILE A 50 -5.69 4.91 3.09
CA ILE A 50 -5.43 6.05 4.00
C ILE A 50 -6.72 6.55 4.67
N VAL A 51 -7.86 6.50 3.97
CA VAL A 51 -9.15 6.89 4.54
C VAL A 51 -9.68 5.85 5.54
N ARG A 52 -9.45 4.56 5.27
CA ARG A 52 -9.90 3.46 6.15
C ARG A 52 -9.00 3.25 7.37
N ALA A 53 -7.71 3.54 7.23
CA ALA A 53 -6.72 3.40 8.29
C ALA A 53 -6.28 4.80 8.77
N PRO A 54 -7.09 5.47 9.62
CA PRO A 54 -6.65 6.70 10.27
C PRO A 54 -5.45 6.46 11.21
N ASP A 55 -5.22 5.22 11.64
CA ASP A 55 -4.03 4.76 12.39
C ASP A 55 -2.75 4.68 11.53
N PHE A 56 -2.84 4.89 10.22
CA PHE A 56 -1.66 4.91 9.34
C PHE A 56 -0.91 6.26 9.36
N LEU A 57 -1.45 7.29 10.04
CA LEU A 57 -0.94 8.68 10.13
C LEU A 57 -0.24 8.99 11.46
#